data_AF-J9FBJ1-F1
#
_entry.id   AF-J9FBJ1-F1
#
_cell.length_a   1.000
_cell.length_b   1.000
_cell.length_c   1.000
_cell.angle_alpha   90.00
_cell.angle_beta   90.00
_cell.angle_gamma   90.00
#
_symmetry.space_group_name_H-M   'P 1'
#
loop_
_entity.id
_entity.type
_entity.pdbx_description
1 polymer ?
#
loop_
_entity_poly.entity_id
_entity_poly.type
_entity_poly.pdbx_seq_one_letter_code
_entity_poly.pdbx_strand_id
1 'polypeptide(L)'
;MIATILPGSSDFHAVGYNEHKVYQGKATLLEIQNFGGLENEENRTAKQLVRFLRLYSSRNSRIQKPQFHVAISCKGHEMSESQLLEFAHRYLHEMGYDEPG
;
A
#
# COMPACT_ATOMS: atom_id res chain seq x y z
N MET A 1 -14.40 12.52 4.86
CA MET A 1 -13.33 11.63 4.39
C MET A 1 -12.71 12.20 3.13
N ILE A 2 -11.40 12.12 2.99
CA ILE A 2 -10.66 12.63 1.83
C ILE A 2 -9.74 11.51 1.33
N ALA A 3 -9.86 11.16 0.05
CA ALA A 3 -8.89 10.32 -0.64
C ALA A 3 -8.00 11.22 -1.51
N THR A 4 -6.71 11.24 -1.24
CA THR A 4 -5.71 12.02 -1.99
C THR A 4 -4.85 11.07 -2.80
N ILE A 5 -5.00 11.10 -4.12
CA ILE A 5 -4.11 10.37 -5.04
C ILE A 5 -2.83 11.19 -5.18
N LEU A 6 -1.70 10.57 -4.84
CA LEU A 6 -0.38 11.18 -4.91
C LEU A 6 0.24 10.95 -6.30
N PRO A 7 1.21 11.78 -6.71
CA PRO A 7 1.88 11.62 -7.99
C PRO A 7 2.47 10.21 -8.15
N GLY A 8 2.24 9.60 -9.32
CA GLY A 8 2.81 8.31 -9.66
C GLY A 8 4.34 8.36 -9.72
N SER A 9 4.97 7.25 -9.36
CA SER A 9 6.42 7.09 -9.24
C SER A 9 6.89 5.83 -9.97
N SER A 10 8.14 5.87 -10.46
CA SER A 10 8.86 4.71 -11.01
C SER A 10 9.49 3.83 -9.92
N ASP A 11 9.45 4.26 -8.66
CA ASP A 11 9.98 3.53 -7.51
C ASP A 11 8.97 3.52 -6.34
N PHE A 12 9.21 2.66 -5.34
CA PHE A 12 8.31 2.37 -4.23
C PHE A 12 8.83 2.92 -2.87
N HIS A 13 9.36 4.14 -2.85
CA HIS A 13 9.93 4.76 -1.63
C HIS A 13 8.94 4.86 -0.46
N ALA A 14 7.65 4.99 -0.75
CA ALA A 14 6.59 5.07 0.26
C ALA A 14 6.54 3.84 1.17
N VAL A 15 6.92 2.65 0.67
CA VAL A 15 7.00 1.42 1.46
C VAL A 15 8.00 1.58 2.59
N GLY A 16 9.23 1.99 2.27
CA GLY A 16 10.27 2.22 3.29
C GLY A 16 9.91 3.33 4.27
N TYR A 17 9.26 4.39 3.80
CA TYR A 17 8.78 5.48 4.65
C TYR A 17 7.73 5.02 5.67
N ASN A 18 6.73 4.25 5.23
CA ASN A 18 5.67 3.75 6.11
C ASN A 18 6.20 2.70 7.09
N GLU A 19 7.01 1.75 6.64
CA GLU A 19 7.65 0.75 7.49
C GLU A 19 8.52 1.41 8.57
N HIS A 20 9.24 2.48 8.23
CA HIS A 20 10.01 3.24 9.22
C HIS A 20 9.13 3.92 10.28
N LYS A 21 7.95 4.44 9.89
CA LYS A 21 7.00 4.98 10.88
C LYS A 21 6.43 3.93 11.80
N VAL A 22 6.14 2.74 11.28
CA VAL A 22 5.70 1.59 12.08
C VAL A 22 6.79 1.18 13.07
N TYR A 23 8.03 1.05 12.60
CA TYR A 23 9.19 0.76 13.46
C TYR A 23 9.38 1.81 14.58
N GLN A 24 9.11 3.09 14.30
CA GLN A 24 9.17 4.17 15.30
C GLN A 24 7.96 4.23 16.24
N GLY A 25 6.96 3.35 16.10
CA GLY A 25 5.71 3.39 16.86
C GLY A 25 4.82 4.59 16.55
N LYS A 26 5.01 5.23 15.38
CA LYS A 26 4.24 6.40 14.92
C LYS A 26 3.06 6.03 14.02
N ALA A 27 2.97 4.77 13.62
CA ALA A 27 1.90 4.24 12.79
C ALA A 27 1.69 2.75 13.10
N THR A 28 0.50 2.26 12.79
CA THR A 28 0.16 0.84 12.85
C THR A 28 0.07 0.30 11.43
N LEU A 29 0.70 -0.85 11.17
CA LEU A 29 0.46 -1.60 9.94
C LEU A 29 -0.86 -2.37 10.10
N LEU A 30 -1.89 -1.97 9.36
CA LEU A 30 -3.18 -2.65 9.42
C LEU A 30 -3.22 -3.90 8.54
N GLU A 31 -2.65 -3.82 7.32
CA GLU A 31 -2.75 -4.91 6.37
C GLU A 31 -1.67 -4.86 5.28
N ILE A 32 -1.27 -6.04 4.81
CA ILE A 32 -0.51 -6.27 3.58
C ILE A 32 -1.17 -7.46 2.86
N GLN A 33 -1.48 -7.32 1.57
CA GLN A 33 -2.07 -8.39 0.76
C GLN A 33 -1.38 -8.48 -0.61
N ASN A 34 -1.45 -9.66 -1.23
CA ASN A 34 -0.99 -9.93 -2.60
C ASN A 34 0.54 -9.85 -2.81
N PHE A 35 1.35 -10.23 -1.80
CA PHE A 35 2.82 -10.27 -1.89
C PHE A 35 3.38 -11.69 -2.04
N GLY A 36 2.57 -12.63 -2.53
CA GLY A 36 3.02 -13.98 -2.87
C GLY A 36 3.54 -14.77 -1.66
N GLY A 37 2.97 -14.53 -0.48
CA GLY A 37 3.32 -15.19 0.76
C GLY A 37 4.20 -14.36 1.70
N LEU A 38 4.85 -13.29 1.21
CA LEU A 38 5.62 -12.38 2.07
C LEU A 38 4.75 -11.73 3.15
N GLU A 39 3.45 -11.53 2.89
CA GLU A 39 2.47 -11.04 3.85
C GLU A 39 2.36 -11.91 5.12
N ASN A 40 2.71 -13.20 5.03
CA ASN A 40 2.69 -14.16 6.12
C ASN A 40 4.04 -14.32 6.82
N GLU A 41 5.11 -13.70 6.31
CA GLU A 41 6.43 -13.74 6.94
C GLU A 41 6.49 -12.74 8.11
N GLU A 42 6.82 -13.24 9.30
CA GLU A 42 6.98 -12.42 10.52
C GLU A 42 8.13 -11.41 10.39
N ASN A 43 9.25 -11.81 9.78
CA ASN A 43 10.47 -11.00 9.66
C ASN A 43 10.63 -10.35 8.29
N ARG A 44 9.52 -10.12 7.58
CA ARG A 44 9.56 -9.43 6.29
C ARG A 44 10.14 -8.03 6.45
N THR A 45 10.85 -7.58 5.41
CA THR A 45 11.49 -6.27 5.37
C THR A 45 10.89 -5.40 4.28
N ALA A 46 10.94 -4.08 4.47
CA ALA A 46 10.60 -3.12 3.43
C ALA A 46 11.34 -3.40 2.09
N LYS A 47 12.59 -3.88 2.17
CA LYS A 47 13.39 -4.25 1.01
C LYS A 47 12.79 -5.45 0.24
N GLN A 48 12.27 -6.47 0.93
CA GLN A 48 11.59 -7.60 0.30
C GLN A 48 10.31 -7.14 -0.41
N LEU A 49 9.50 -6.31 0.23
CA LEU A 49 8.28 -5.75 -0.36
C LEU A 49 8.58 -4.93 -1.62
N VAL A 50 9.54 -4.00 -1.55
CA VAL A 50 9.98 -3.21 -2.70
C VAL A 50 10.53 -4.10 -3.82
N ARG A 51 11.31 -5.14 -3.48
CA ARG A 51 11.83 -6.09 -4.46
C ARG A 51 10.71 -6.84 -5.16
N PHE A 52 9.69 -7.28 -4.42
CA PHE A 52 8.51 -7.95 -4.98
C PHE A 52 7.79 -7.04 -5.97
N LEU A 53 7.48 -5.80 -5.58
CA LEU A 53 6.77 -4.82 -6.44
C LEU A 53 7.56 -4.47 -7.69
N ARG A 54 8.89 -4.30 -7.58
CA ARG A 54 9.77 -4.09 -8.75
C ARG A 54 9.77 -5.30 -9.69
N LEU A 55 9.83 -6.52 -9.16
CA LEU A 55 9.76 -7.73 -9.98
C LEU A 55 8.40 -7.86 -10.67
N TYR A 56 7.31 -7.65 -9.94
CA TYR A 56 5.95 -7.72 -10.49
C TYR A 56 5.74 -6.68 -11.60
N SER A 57 6.10 -5.42 -11.36
CA SER A 57 5.96 -4.34 -12.35
C SER A 57 6.87 -4.50 -13.57
N SER A 58 8.04 -5.14 -13.42
CA SER A 58 8.96 -5.37 -14.54
C SER A 58 8.39 -6.29 -15.64
N ARG A 59 7.30 -7.01 -15.35
CA ARG A 59 6.59 -7.86 -16.32
C ARG A 59 5.98 -7.07 -17.48
N ASN A 60 5.70 -5.78 -17.29
CA ASN A 60 5.15 -4.91 -18.32
C ASN A 60 6.00 -3.65 -18.49
N SER A 61 6.92 -3.69 -19.44
CA SER A 61 7.84 -2.58 -19.74
C SER A 61 7.16 -1.33 -20.31
N ARG A 62 5.87 -1.39 -20.66
CA ARG A 62 5.10 -0.21 -21.12
C ARG A 62 4.71 0.71 -19.96
N ILE A 63 4.71 0.19 -18.73
CA ILE A 63 4.32 0.94 -17.53
C ILE A 63 5.54 1.70 -17.00
N GLN A 64 5.52 3.03 -17.11
CA GLN A 64 6.62 3.88 -16.65
C GLN A 64 6.55 4.23 -15.16
N LYS A 65 5.32 4.24 -14.60
CA LYS A 65 5.04 4.63 -13.21
C LYS A 65 4.11 3.60 -12.58
N PRO A 66 4.65 2.45 -12.14
CA PRO A 66 3.82 1.34 -11.65
C PRO A 66 3.22 1.58 -10.27
N GLN A 67 3.64 2.64 -9.55
CA GLN A 67 3.09 2.94 -8.24
C GLN A 67 1.76 3.73 -8.33
N PHE A 68 0.68 3.14 -7.82
CA PHE A 68 -0.50 3.86 -7.36
C PHE A 68 -0.37 4.14 -5.86
N HIS A 69 -0.38 5.42 -5.47
CA HIS A 69 -0.23 5.83 -4.07
C HIS A 69 -1.40 6.72 -3.69
N VAL A 70 -2.20 6.28 -2.72
CA VAL A 70 -3.35 7.01 -2.21
C VAL A 70 -3.24 7.15 -0.69
N ALA A 71 -3.57 8.34 -0.19
CA ALA A 71 -3.72 8.60 1.24
C ALA A 71 -5.21 8.83 1.54
N ILE A 72 -5.76 8.09 2.50
CA ILE A 72 -7.15 8.22 2.93
C ILE A 72 -7.16 8.81 4.34
N SER A 73 -7.91 9.89 4.54
CA SER A 73 -8.01 10.57 5.83
C SER A 73 -9.45 10.82 6.25
N CYS A 74 -9.70 10.67 7.56
CA CYS A 74 -10.92 11.11 8.23
C CYS A 74 -10.59 12.30 9.15
N LYS A 75 -11.61 13.03 9.61
CA LYS A 75 -11.40 14.15 10.52
C LYS A 75 -11.21 13.60 11.93
N GLY A 76 -10.10 13.97 12.58
CA GLY A 76 -9.80 13.51 13.93
C GLY A 76 -9.81 11.98 14.04
N HIS A 77 -10.63 11.45 14.95
CA HIS A 77 -10.83 10.02 15.18
C HIS A 77 -12.26 9.60 14.86
N GLU A 78 -12.87 10.20 13.83
CA GLU A 78 -14.24 9.88 13.41
C GLU A 78 -14.41 8.42 12.94
N MET A 79 -13.32 7.72 12.63
CA MET A 79 -13.34 6.33 12.20
C MET A 79 -12.29 5.52 12.95
N SER A 80 -12.64 4.29 13.32
CA SER A 80 -11.70 3.31 13.85
C SER A 80 -10.75 2.79 12.77
N GLU A 81 -9.65 2.14 13.18
CA GLU A 81 -8.73 1.46 12.26
C GLU A 81 -9.46 0.44 11.36
N SER A 82 -10.40 -0.33 11.92
CA SER A 82 -11.20 -1.29 11.15
C SER A 82 -12.11 -0.62 10.11
N GLN A 83 -12.76 0.48 10.46
CA GLN A 83 -13.59 1.24 9.51
C GLN A 83 -12.75 1.89 8.41
N LEU A 84 -11.53 2.34 8.73
CA LEU A 84 -10.59 2.86 7.73
C LEU A 84 -10.12 1.75 6.78
N LEU A 85 -9.85 0.56 7.29
CA LEU A 85 -9.46 -0.59 6.47
C LEU A 85 -10.59 -1.04 5.54
N GLU A 86 -11.80 -1.19 6.06
CA GLU A 86 -12.99 -1.52 5.25
C GLU A 86 -13.24 -0.47 4.15
N PHE A 87 -13.08 0.82 4.49
CA PHE A 87 -13.17 1.87 3.48
C PHE A 87 -12.08 1.73 2.40
N ALA A 88 -10.84 1.44 2.79
CA ALA A 88 -9.74 1.25 1.83
C ALA A 88 -10.02 0.07 0.88
N HIS A 89 -10.54 -1.05 1.38
CA HIS A 89 -10.95 -2.19 0.56
C HIS A 89 -12.02 -1.80 -0.45
N ARG A 90 -13.11 -1.18 0.00
CA ARG A 90 -14.17 -0.71 -0.90
C ARG A 90 -13.67 0.30 -1.91
N TYR A 91 -12.81 1.23 -1.50
CA TYR A 91 -12.22 2.21 -2.41
C TYR A 91 -11.40 1.55 -3.53
N LEU A 92 -10.57 0.56 -3.19
CA LEU A 92 -9.78 -0.18 -4.19
C LEU A 92 -10.65 -1.04 -5.11
N HIS A 93 -11.69 -1.68 -4.56
CA HIS A 93 -12.68 -2.44 -5.32
C HIS A 93 -13.39 -1.59 -6.37
N GLU A 94 -13.97 -0.45 -5.97
CA GLU A 94 -14.66 0.49 -6.88
C GLU A 94 -13.71 1.11 -7.93
N MET A 95 -12.41 1.18 -7.64
CA MET A 95 -11.37 1.63 -8.57
C MET A 95 -10.87 0.53 -9.51
N GLY A 96 -11.35 -0.72 -9.36
CA GLY A 96 -10.98 -1.88 -10.19
C GLY A 96 -9.67 -2.55 -9.82
N TYR A 97 -9.12 -2.30 -8.62
CA TYR A 97 -7.87 -2.93 -8.15
C TYR A 97 -8.05 -4.30 -7.48
N ASP A 98 -9.29 -4.76 -7.33
CA ASP A 98 -9.63 -6.06 -6.74
C ASP A 98 -9.68 -7.18 -7.80
N GLU A 99 -9.51 -6.85 -9.08
CA GLU A 99 -9.45 -7.85 -10.14
C GLU A 99 -8.04 -8.48 -10.27
N PRO A 100 -7.95 -9.78 -10.56
CA PRO A 100 -6.66 -10.43 -10.83
C PRO A 100 -5.93 -9.76 -12.01
N GLY A 101 -4.69 -9.33 -11.78
CA GLY A 101 -3.82 -8.69 -12.78
C GLY A 101 -2.88 -9.62 -13.53
#